data_AF-A0A7X7U0G2-F1
#
_entry.id   AF-A0A7X7U0G2-F1
#
_cell.length_a   1.000
_cell.length_b   1.000
_cell.length_c   1.000
_cell.angle_alpha   90.00
_cell.angle_beta   90.00
_cell.angle_gamma   90.00
#
_symmetry.space_group_name_H-M   'P 1'
#
loop_
_entity.id
_entity.type
_entity.pdbx_description
1 polymer ?
#
loop_
_entity_poly.entity_id
_entity_poly.type
_entity_poly.pdbx_seq_one_letter_code
_entity_poly.pdbx_strand_id
1 'polypeptide(L)' 'MAKKKSRMGRPPIDPATRLSEIVTLRMNRADHEQLRRDAKAAGLSVSMYLQECWKANRR' A
#
# COMPACT_ATOMS: atom_id res chain seq x y z
N MET A 1 -40.37 18.46 0.62
CA MET A 1 -39.37 17.73 1.44
C MET A 1 -37.98 18.21 1.08
N ALA A 2 -37.26 18.83 2.02
CA ALA A 2 -35.99 19.51 1.76
C ALA A 2 -34.84 18.50 1.52
N LYS A 3 -34.14 18.62 0.38
CA LYS A 3 -32.92 17.85 0.08
C LYS A 3 -31.79 18.30 1.01
N LYS A 4 -31.30 17.36 1.84
CA LYS A 4 -30.19 17.55 2.77
C LYS A 4 -28.89 17.75 1.98
N LYS A 5 -28.24 18.91 2.08
CA LYS A 5 -26.93 19.19 1.45
C LYS A 5 -25.88 18.23 2.03
N SER A 6 -25.38 17.29 1.24
CA SER A 6 -24.26 16.43 1.64
C SER A 6 -22.99 17.28 1.74
N ARG A 7 -22.23 17.13 2.82
CA ARG A 7 -20.87 17.64 2.94
C ARG A 7 -20.07 17.14 1.73
N MET A 8 -19.64 18.04 0.86
CA MET A 8 -18.84 17.73 -0.33
C MET A 8 -17.43 17.25 0.08
N GLY A 9 -17.31 15.95 0.37
CA GLY A 9 -16.04 15.23 0.38
C GLY A 9 -15.72 14.66 -1.00
N ARG A 10 -14.49 14.15 -1.20
CA ARG A 10 -14.13 13.44 -2.43
C ARG A 10 -15.12 12.26 -2.63
N PRO A 11 -15.78 12.15 -3.79
CA PRO A 11 -16.62 11.00 -4.09
C PRO A 11 -15.81 9.70 -3.92
N PRO A 12 -16.43 8.62 -3.42
CA PRO A 12 -15.79 7.31 -3.39
C PRO A 12 -15.27 6.93 -4.77
N ILE A 13 -14.05 6.39 -4.83
CA ILE A 13 -13.45 5.89 -6.08
C ILE A 13 -14.12 4.55 -6.44
N ASP A 14 -14.53 4.41 -7.69
CA ASP A 14 -15.04 3.16 -8.24
C ASP A 14 -13.96 2.06 -8.12
N PRO A 15 -14.22 0.94 -7.43
CA PRO A 15 -13.29 -0.18 -7.33
C PRO A 15 -12.75 -0.68 -8.68
N ALA A 16 -13.53 -0.62 -9.76
CA ALA A 16 -13.11 -1.06 -11.08
C ALA A 16 -12.02 -0.18 -11.70
N THR A 17 -11.88 1.06 -11.22
CA THR A 17 -10.88 2.03 -11.72
C THR A 17 -9.54 1.97 -10.97
N ARG A 18 -9.37 1.00 -10.06
CA ARG A 18 -8.13 0.86 -9.27
C ARG A 18 -6.98 0.34 -10.13
N LEU A 19 -5.89 1.10 -10.20
CA LEU A 19 -4.67 0.75 -10.94
C LEU A 19 -3.73 -0.21 -10.17
N SER A 20 -4.09 -0.59 -8.95
CA SER A 20 -3.25 -1.41 -8.08
C SER A 20 -4.09 -2.41 -7.30
N GLU A 21 -3.51 -3.57 -7.06
CA GLU A 21 -4.07 -4.59 -6.19
C GLU A 21 -3.66 -4.32 -4.74
N ILE A 22 -4.59 -4.54 -3.80
CA ILE A 22 -4.32 -4.44 -2.38
C ILE A 22 -3.96 -5.85 -1.88
N VAL A 23 -2.69 -6.05 -1.54
CA VAL A 23 -2.20 -7.33 -1.01
C VAL A 23 -1.94 -7.19 0.49
N THR A 24 -2.54 -8.06 1.29
CA THR A 24 -2.28 -8.13 2.73
C THR A 24 -1.20 -9.16 3.01
N LEU A 25 -0.08 -8.72 3.62
CA LEU A 25 1.01 -9.59 4.02
C LEU A 25 0.93 -9.88 5.52
N ARG A 26 0.97 -11.17 5.89
CA ARG A 26 1.12 -11.59 7.28
C ARG A 26 2.60 -11.86 7.55
N MET A 27 3.13 -11.21 8.58
CA MET A 27 4.51 -11.40 9.03
C MET A 27 4.57 -11.27 10.55
N ASN A 28 5.55 -11.92 11.17
CA ASN A 28 5.79 -11.73 12.60
C ASN A 28 6.46 -10.36 12.84
N ARG A 29 6.55 -9.96 14.12
CA ARG A 29 7.14 -8.66 14.46
C ARG A 29 8.63 -8.57 14.11
N ALA A 30 9.40 -9.63 14.35
CA ALA A 30 10.85 -9.63 14.12
C ALA A 30 11.18 -9.43 12.63
N ASP A 31 10.47 -10.14 11.75
CA ASP A 31 10.61 -10.01 10.30
C ASP A 31 10.26 -8.59 9.84
N HIS A 32 9.19 -8.00 10.40
CA HIS A 32 8.82 -6.63 10.08
C HIS A 32 9.85 -5.60 10.54
N GLU A 33 10.48 -5.78 11.71
CA GLU A 33 11.58 -4.90 12.15
C GLU A 33 12.79 -5.02 11.21
N GLN A 34 13.14 -6.24 10.82
CA GLN A 34 14.27 -6.47 9.91
C GLN A 34 13.99 -5.83 8.53
N LEU A 35 12.81 -6.07 7.97
CA LEU A 35 12.37 -5.46 6.72
C LEU A 35 12.43 -3.91 6.77
N ARG A 36 12.06 -3.30 7.90
CA ARG A 36 12.17 -1.85 8.08
C ARG A 36 13.60 -1.36 8.08
N ARG A 37 14.53 -2.11 8.69
CA ARG A 37 15.96 -1.77 8.69
C ARG A 37 16.54 -1.87 7.29
N ASP A 38 16.21 -2.92 6.56
CA ASP A 38 16.71 -3.16 5.20
C ASP A 38 16.18 -2.11 4.23
N ALA A 39 14.88 -1.79 4.29
CA ALA A 39 14.30 -0.71 3.50
C ALA A 39 14.95 0.65 3.80
N LYS A 40 15.19 0.95 5.09
CA LYS A 40 15.89 2.18 5.51
C LYS A 40 17.33 2.22 4.98
N ALA A 41 18.05 1.11 5.04
CA ALA A 41 19.41 1.02 4.51
C ALA A 41 19.46 1.23 2.99
N ALA A 42 18.43 0.76 2.27
CA ALA A 42 18.25 0.99 0.84
C ALA A 42 17.73 2.41 0.50
N GLY A 43 17.39 3.24 1.49
CA GLY A 43 16.80 4.57 1.27
C GLY A 43 15.37 4.53 0.72
N LEU A 44 14.66 3.41 0.88
CA LEU A 44 13.32 3.18 0.34
C LEU A 44 12.28 3.10 1.46
N SER A 45 11.02 3.33 1.09
CA SER A 45 9.90 2.91 1.94
C SER A 45 9.78 1.38 1.93
N VAL A 46 9.18 0.82 2.98
CA VAL A 46 8.96 -0.64 3.10
C VAL A 46 8.20 -1.20 1.90
N SER A 47 7.14 -0.52 1.47
CA SER A 47 6.32 -0.97 0.34
C SER A 47 7.10 -0.95 -0.99
N MET A 48 7.89 0.10 -1.22
CA MET A 48 8.72 0.21 -2.42
C MET A 48 9.84 -0.84 -2.41
N TYR A 49 10.49 -1.04 -1.27
CA TYR A 49 11.51 -2.07 -1.10
C TYR A 49 10.96 -3.47 -1.42
N LEU A 50 9.80 -3.83 -0.87
CA LEU A 50 9.13 -5.09 -1.18
C LEU A 50 8.79 -5.22 -2.68
N GLN A 51 8.32 -4.14 -3.31
CA GLN A 51 7.99 -4.15 -4.73
C GLN A 51 9.23 -4.36 -5.61
N GLU A 52 10.36 -3.74 -5.27
CA GLU A 52 11.62 -3.94 -5.98
C GLU A 52 12.16 -5.37 -5.80
N CYS A 53 12.14 -5.91 -4.58
CA CYS A 53 12.48 -7.31 -4.31
C CYS A 53 11.60 -8.27 -5.13
N TRP A 54 10.29 -8.01 -5.20
CA TRP A 54 9.35 -8.81 -5.99
C TRP A 54 9.67 -8.76 -7.49
N LYS A 55 9.93 -7.56 -8.04
CA LYS A 55 10.33 -7.41 -9.45
C LYS A 55 11.63 -8.18 -9.75
N ALA A 56 12.61 -8.11 -8.86
CA ALA A 56 13.88 -8.81 -9.04
C ALA A 56 13.71 -10.34 -9.02
N ASN A 57 12.81 -10.85 -8.20
CA ASN A 57 12.56 -12.29 -8.03
C ASN A 57 11.56 -12.90 -9.04
N ARG A 58 10.96 -12.08 -9.94
CA ARG A 58 10.06 -12.55 -11.01
C ARG A 58 10.79 -12.96 -12.31
N ARG A 59 12.12 -13.00 -12.30
CA ARG A 59 12.92 -13.60 -13.39
C ARG A 59 12.78 -15.12 -13.36
#